data_AF-A0A443NM14-F1
#
_entry.id   AF-A0A443NM14-F1
#
_cell.length_a   1.000
_cell.length_b   1.000
_cell.length_c   1.000
_cell.angle_alpha   90.00
_cell.angle_beta   90.00
_cell.angle_gamma   90.00
#
_symmetry.space_group_name_H-M   'P 1'
#
loop_
_entity.id
_entity.type
_entity.pdbx_description
1 polymer ?
#
loop_
_entity_poly.entity_id
_entity_poly.type
_entity_poly.pdbx_seq_one_letter_code
_entity_poly.pdbx_strand_id
1 'polypeptide(L)' 'MELNIIITSKTKKLRDLCASKGIYVTAYSPLGAKGTTWGGSHVMESEVLKEIAEARGKTVAQVFKEGFSGWDF' A
#
# COMPACT_ATOMS: atom_id res chain seq x y z
N MET A 1 8.45 -23.39 -3.63
CA MET A 1 7.03 -23.05 -3.39
C MET A 1 7.01 -21.69 -2.70
N GLU A 2 6.91 -20.62 -3.48
CA GLU A 2 6.81 -19.26 -2.94
C GLU A 2 5.38 -19.04 -2.45
N LEU A 3 5.21 -19.02 -1.13
CA LEU A 3 3.91 -18.79 -0.50
C LEU A 3 3.61 -17.28 -0.58
N ASN A 4 2.93 -16.85 -1.64
CA ASN A 4 2.51 -15.47 -1.83
C ASN A 4 1.23 -15.20 -1.00
N ILE A 5 1.41 -14.74 0.24
CA ILE A 5 0.27 -14.31 1.08
C ILE A 5 -0.20 -12.93 0.59
N ILE A 6 -1.39 -12.89 0.02
CA ILE A 6 -2.09 -11.69 -0.44
C ILE A 6 -2.65 -10.95 0.77
N ILE A 7 -2.13 -9.76 1.07
CA ILE A 7 -2.69 -8.91 2.15
C ILE A 7 -3.18 -7.58 1.60
N THR A 8 -4.46 -7.31 1.88
CA THR A 8 -5.10 -6.00 1.77
C THR A 8 -4.67 -5.11 2.95
N SER A 9 -4.57 -3.81 2.69
CA SER A 9 -3.64 -2.82 3.27
C SER A 9 -3.80 -2.40 4.74
N LYS A 10 -4.27 -3.25 5.68
CA LYS A 10 -4.61 -2.75 7.04
C LYS A 10 -4.05 -3.45 8.27
N THR A 11 -3.39 -4.60 8.20
CA THR A 11 -3.01 -5.33 9.43
C THR A 11 -1.50 -5.41 9.67
N LYS A 12 -0.96 -4.43 10.43
CA LYS A 12 0.42 -4.42 10.95
C LYS A 12 0.79 -5.76 11.62
N LYS A 13 -0.14 -6.30 12.42
CA LYS A 13 0.02 -7.61 13.09
C LYS A 13 0.32 -8.78 12.15
N LEU A 14 -0.30 -8.82 10.96
CA LEU A 14 -0.07 -9.91 10.00
C LEU A 14 1.27 -9.74 9.30
N ARG A 15 1.65 -8.50 8.97
CA ARG A 15 2.98 -8.18 8.46
C ARG A 15 4.08 -8.60 9.45
N ASP A 16 3.91 -8.25 10.72
CA ASP A 16 4.87 -8.60 11.79
C ASP A 16 4.97 -10.12 11.97
N LEU A 17 3.83 -10.83 11.90
CA LEU A 17 3.80 -12.29 11.94
C LEU A 17 4.53 -12.92 10.74
N CYS A 18 4.26 -12.45 9.52
CA CYS A 18 4.94 -12.94 8.31
C CYS A 18 6.45 -12.66 8.37
N ALA A 19 6.85 -11.45 8.79
CA ALA A 19 8.24 -11.08 8.97
C ALA A 19 8.94 -11.97 10.01
N SER A 20 8.28 -12.25 11.15
CA SER A 20 8.82 -13.16 12.18
C SER A 20 9.06 -14.60 11.68
N LYS A 21 8.39 -14.99 10.60
CA LYS A 21 8.50 -16.31 9.97
C LYS A 21 9.34 -16.31 8.69
N GLY A 22 9.95 -15.18 8.32
CA GLY A 22 10.70 -15.03 7.07
C GLY A 22 9.82 -15.11 5.81
N ILE A 23 8.52 -14.86 5.92
CA ILE A 23 7.58 -14.89 4.81
C ILE A 23 7.54 -13.52 4.14
N TYR A 24 7.81 -13.50 2.84
CA TYR A 24 7.67 -12.30 2.01
C TYR A 24 6.20 -11.99 1.74
N VAL A 25 5.89 -10.70 1.80
CA VAL A 25 4.54 -10.18 1.67
C VAL A 25 4.50 -9.23 0.49
N THR A 26 3.56 -9.47 -0.42
CA THR A 26 3.30 -8.59 -1.56
C THR A 26 1.88 -8.02 -1.44
N ALA A 27 1.77 -6.69 -1.51
CA ALA A 27 0.48 -6.02 -1.47
C ALA A 27 -0.26 -6.22 -2.81
N TYR A 28 -1.52 -6.61 -2.75
CA TYR A 28 -2.41 -6.69 -3.91
C TYR A 28 -3.40 -5.52 -3.91
N SER A 29 -3.65 -4.97 -5.09
CA SER A 29 -4.53 -3.79 -5.27
C SER A 29 -4.22 -2.66 -4.29
N PRO A 30 -2.97 -2.19 -4.22
CA PRO A 30 -2.52 -1.39 -3.08
C PRO A 30 -3.13 0.03 -3.12
N LEU A 31 -3.62 0.49 -4.28
CA LEU A 31 -4.40 1.73 -4.45
C LEU A 31 -5.92 1.56 -4.25
N GLY A 32 -6.36 0.47 -3.61
CA GLY A 32 -7.77 0.25 -3.27
C GLY A 32 -8.67 -0.15 -4.45
N ALA A 33 -8.09 -0.60 -5.56
CA ALA A 33 -8.81 -0.99 -6.79
C ALA A 33 -9.73 0.12 -7.34
N LYS A 34 -9.33 1.40 -7.23
CA LYS A 34 -10.08 2.54 -7.78
C LYS A 34 -10.49 2.28 -9.23
N GLY A 35 -11.79 2.37 -9.50
CA GLY A 35 -12.38 2.15 -10.84
C GLY A 35 -13.10 0.81 -11.01
N THR A 36 -13.05 -0.10 -10.03
CA THR A 36 -13.88 -1.32 -10.02
C THR A 36 -15.12 -1.13 -9.15
N THR A 37 -16.16 -1.95 -9.37
CA THR A 37 -17.42 -1.91 -8.61
C THR A 37 -17.26 -2.27 -7.12
N TRP A 38 -16.16 -2.95 -6.78
CA TRP A 38 -15.83 -3.41 -5.43
C TRP A 38 -14.65 -2.64 -4.81
N GLY A 39 -14.05 -1.71 -5.56
CA GLY A 39 -12.92 -0.90 -5.13
C GLY A 39 -13.33 0.45 -4.55
N GLY A 40 -12.48 1.04 -3.72
CA GLY A 40 -12.70 2.33 -3.09
C GLY A 40 -11.61 3.35 -3.45
N SER A 41 -11.98 4.63 -3.51
CA SER A 41 -11.06 5.73 -3.83
C SER A 41 -10.31 6.31 -2.63
N HIS A 42 -10.54 5.79 -1.42
CA HIS A 42 -10.00 6.31 -0.15
C HIS A 42 -8.48 6.57 -0.14
N VAL A 43 -7.66 5.71 -0.77
CA VAL A 43 -6.21 5.94 -0.88
C VAL A 43 -5.90 7.12 -1.78
N MET A 44 -6.58 7.21 -2.93
CA MET A 44 -6.37 8.28 -3.90
C MET A 44 -6.95 9.63 -3.45
N GLU A 45 -7.88 9.61 -2.49
CA GLU A 45 -8.56 10.79 -1.98
C GLU A 45 -7.97 11.32 -0.66
N SER A 46 -7.05 10.58 -0.04
CA SER A 46 -6.34 10.99 1.19
C SER A 46 -5.71 12.37 1.05
N GLU A 47 -6.11 13.30 1.92
CA GLU A 47 -5.56 14.66 1.95
C GLU A 47 -4.06 14.67 2.26
N VAL A 48 -3.63 13.86 3.23
CA VAL A 48 -2.20 13.69 3.56
C VAL A 48 -1.38 13.25 2.33
N LEU A 49 -1.87 12.27 1.57
CA LEU A 49 -1.14 11.83 0.37
C LEU A 49 -1.16 12.87 -0.75
N LYS A 50 -2.22 13.67 -0.85
CA LYS A 50 -2.31 14.79 -1.80
C LYS A 50 -1.34 15.92 -1.44
N GLU A 51 -1.25 16.30 -0.17
CA GLU A 51 -0.30 17.31 0.32
C GLU A 51 1.15 16.88 0.07
N ILE A 52 1.48 15.62 0.36
CA ILE A 52 2.82 15.08 0.08
C ILE A 52 3.09 15.05 -1.43
N ALA A 53 2.09 14.67 -2.24
CA ALA A 53 2.20 14.63 -3.69
C ALA A 53 2.46 16.04 -4.27
N GLU A 54 1.72 17.05 -3.80
CA GLU A 54 1.90 18.44 -4.18
C GLU A 54 3.28 18.96 -3.76
N ALA A 55 3.67 18.78 -2.50
CA ALA A 55 4.96 19.21 -1.97
C ALA A 55 6.15 18.57 -2.72
N ARG A 56 5.96 17.36 -3.27
CA ARG A 56 6.99 16.63 -4.02
C ARG A 56 6.89 16.78 -5.54
N GLY A 57 5.86 17.45 -6.06
CA GLY A 57 5.59 17.53 -7.50
C GLY A 57 5.33 16.17 -8.15
N LYS A 58 4.74 15.22 -7.41
CA LYS A 58 4.47 13.84 -7.85
C LYS A 58 2.96 13.57 -7.82
N THR A 59 2.55 12.44 -8.38
CA THR A 59 1.17 11.94 -8.21
C THR A 59 1.02 11.17 -6.90
N VAL A 60 -0.20 11.13 -6.35
CA VAL A 60 -0.55 10.30 -5.18
C VAL A 60 -0.13 8.83 -5.38
N ALA A 61 -0.29 8.29 -6.58
CA ALA A 61 0.12 6.93 -6.91
C ALA A 61 1.64 6.73 -6.83
N GLN A 62 2.44 7.72 -7.25
CA GLN A 62 3.90 7.66 -7.16
C GLN A 62 4.38 7.80 -5.71
N VAL A 63 3.82 8.74 -4.94
CA VAL A 63 4.12 8.89 -3.51
C VAL A 63 3.83 7.60 -2.77
N PHE A 64 2.68 7.00 -3.05
CA PHE A 64 2.26 5.75 -2.45
C PHE A 64 3.19 4.59 -2.83
N LYS A 65 3.54 4.44 -4.12
CA LYS A 65 4.49 3.42 -4.57
C LYS A 65 5.86 3.55 -3.87
N GLU A 66 6.36 4.76 -3.72
CA GLU A 66 7.64 5.02 -3.05
C GLU A 66 7.60 4.65 -1.57
N GLY A 67 6.50 4.97 -0.88
CA GLY A 67 6.27 4.56 0.51
C GLY A 67 6.18 3.04 0.74
N PHE A 68 5.96 2.24 -0.31
CA PHE A 68 6.04 0.78 -0.22
C PHE A 68 7.44 0.24 -0.50
N SER A 69 8.26 0.96 -1.28
CA SER A 69 9.62 0.54 -1.61
C SER A 69 10.61 0.74 -0.46
N GLY A 70 10.35 1.72 0.42
CA GLY A 70 11.01 1.87 1.71
C GLY A 70 9.99 1.62 2.79
N TRP A 71 10.10 0.52 3.52
CA TRP A 71 9.18 0.13 4.60
C TRP A 71 9.29 1.02 5.86
N ASP A 72 9.42 2.33 5.69
CA ASP A 72 9.42 3.36 6.74
C ASP A 72 8.20 4.27 6.56
N PHE A 73 7.05 3.74 6.97
CA PHE A 73 5.87 4.48 7.47
C PHE A 73 5.30 3.72 8.66
#